data_AF-A0A0H3GE16-F1
#
_entry.id   AF-A0A0H3GE16-F1
#
_cell.length_a   1.000
_cell.length_b   1.000
_cell.length_c   1.000
_cell.angle_alpha   90.00
_cell.angle_beta   90.00
_cell.angle_gamma   90.00
#
_symmetry.space_group_name_H-M   'P 1'
#
loop_
_entity.id
_entity.type
_entity.pdbx_description
1 polymer ?
#
loop_
_entity_poly.entity_id
_entity_poly.type
_entity_poly.pdbx_seq_one_letter_code
_entity_poly.pdbx_strand_id
1 'polypeptide(L)'
;MKKYKKWWITIGIVLILCVIGYVYWFAIPKHTANKAVDNYLAEQKIKSSQIETRVIKKDWKMGGYLTTIVFKDDSDLKYEYVYDERYEYPHHIYLIAFKDGSSQEDNQMKHPSLQEQLEEMNKSK
;
A
#
# COMPACT_ATOMS: atom_id res chain seq x y z
N MET A 1 -0.62 52.22 3.59
CA MET A 1 -0.62 50.76 3.87
C MET A 1 -1.70 49.99 3.05
N LYS A 2 -1.68 50.04 1.71
CA LYS A 2 -2.68 49.32 0.86
C LYS A 2 -2.08 48.28 -0.10
N LYS A 3 -0.76 48.28 -0.33
CA LYS A 3 -0.10 47.38 -1.29
C LYS A 3 -0.08 45.91 -0.86
N TYR A 4 -0.09 45.62 0.44
CA TYR A 4 0.03 44.25 0.97
C TYR A 4 -1.29 43.46 0.95
N LYS A 5 -2.45 44.14 0.89
CA LYS A 5 -3.76 43.47 0.96
C LYS A 5 -4.01 42.51 -0.22
N LYS A 6 -3.50 42.83 -1.41
CA LYS A 6 -3.59 41.93 -2.58
C LYS A 6 -2.58 40.78 -2.52
N TRP A 7 -1.44 40.99 -1.86
CA TRP A 7 -0.38 39.99 -1.74
C TRP A 7 -0.77 38.82 -0.83
N TRP A 8 -1.49 39.10 0.27
CA TRP A 8 -2.07 38.05 1.12
C TRP A 8 -3.07 37.16 0.39
N ILE A 9 -3.84 37.72 -0.56
CA ILE A 9 -4.77 36.95 -1.40
C ILE A 9 -3.99 36.02 -2.33
N THR A 10 -2.92 36.52 -2.98
CA THR A 10 -2.06 35.69 -3.84
C THR A 10 -1.37 34.57 -3.05
N ILE A 11 -0.83 34.86 -1.87
CA ILE A 11 -0.22 33.85 -0.99
C ILE A 11 -1.25 32.80 -0.57
N GLY A 12 -2.46 33.23 -0.20
CA GLY A 12 -3.55 32.32 0.14
C GLY A 12 -3.89 31.36 -0.99
N ILE A 13 -3.99 31.86 -2.23
CA ILE A 13 -4.25 31.01 -3.42
C ILE A 13 -3.12 30.02 -3.64
N VAL A 14 -1.86 30.45 -3.55
CA VAL A 14 -0.69 29.57 -3.71
C VAL A 14 -0.69 28.47 -2.65
N LEU A 15 -0.95 28.80 -1.39
CA LEU A 15 -1.05 27.81 -0.32
C LEU A 15 -2.17 26.79 -0.57
N ILE A 16 -3.35 27.24 -1.03
CA ILE A 16 -4.45 26.34 -1.38
C ILE A 16 -4.04 25.39 -2.51
N LEU A 17 -3.39 25.88 -3.56
CA LEU A 17 -2.90 25.05 -4.66
C LEU A 17 -1.86 24.03 -4.18
N CYS A 18 -0.95 24.42 -3.27
CA CYS A 18 0.00 23.49 -2.66
C CYS A 18 -0.70 22.38 -1.87
N VAL A 19 -1.75 22.72 -1.10
CA VAL A 19 -2.54 21.74 -0.35
C VAL A 19 -3.27 20.78 -1.30
N ILE A 20 -3.90 21.29 -2.36
CA ILE A 20 -4.58 20.46 -3.38
C ILE A 20 -3.57 19.52 -4.05
N GLY A 21 -2.41 20.05 -4.46
CA GLY A 21 -1.34 19.24 -5.04
C GLY A 21 -0.85 18.15 -4.09
N TYR A 22 -0.67 18.46 -2.81
CA TYR A 22 -0.28 17.48 -1.80
C TYR A 22 -1.35 16.38 -1.63
N VAL A 23 -2.62 16.76 -1.53
CA VAL A 23 -3.72 15.79 -1.38
C VAL A 23 -3.79 14.86 -2.59
N TYR A 24 -3.72 15.42 -3.80
CA TYR A 24 -3.79 14.66 -5.04
C TYR A 24 -2.59 13.71 -5.21
N TRP A 25 -1.38 14.16 -4.92
CA TRP A 25 -0.16 13.36 -5.17
C TRP A 25 0.15 12.36 -4.05
N PHE A 26 -0.19 12.67 -2.80
CA PHE A 26 0.21 11.87 -1.64
C PHE A 26 -0.96 11.24 -0.89
N ALA A 27 -1.96 12.04 -0.52
CA ALA A 27 -3.03 11.56 0.37
C ALA A 27 -3.95 10.55 -0.33
N ILE A 28 -4.43 10.87 -1.54
CA ILE A 28 -5.34 10.00 -2.29
C ILE A 28 -4.67 8.67 -2.64
N PRO A 29 -3.47 8.64 -3.27
CA PRO A 29 -2.86 7.36 -3.65
C PRO A 29 -2.52 6.47 -2.45
N LYS A 30 -2.08 7.07 -1.33
CA LYS A 30 -1.81 6.32 -0.09
C LYS A 30 -3.09 5.71 0.48
N HIS A 31 -4.19 6.46 0.47
CA HIS A 31 -5.48 5.96 0.94
C HIS A 31 -6.00 4.84 0.04
N THR A 32 -5.89 4.97 -1.28
CA THR A 32 -6.26 3.92 -2.23
C THR A 32 -5.47 2.64 -1.99
N ALA A 33 -4.14 2.74 -1.85
CA ALA A 33 -3.29 1.60 -1.54
C ALA A 33 -3.67 0.93 -0.21
N ASN A 34 -3.94 1.73 0.83
CA ASN A 34 -4.32 1.19 2.13
C ASN A 34 -5.65 0.43 2.05
N LYS A 35 -6.62 0.97 1.30
CA LYS A 35 -7.91 0.34 1.06
C LYS A 35 -7.79 -0.96 0.25
N ALA A 36 -6.92 -0.98 -0.76
CA ALA A 36 -6.65 -2.19 -1.52
C ALA A 36 -6.11 -3.31 -0.62
N VAL A 37 -5.18 -2.97 0.29
CA VAL A 37 -4.67 -3.94 1.28
C VAL A 37 -5.75 -4.39 2.25
N ASP A 38 -6.61 -3.48 2.71
CA ASP A 38 -7.74 -3.84 3.58
C ASP A 38 -8.70 -4.83 2.90
N ASN A 39 -9.01 -4.63 1.63
CA ASN A 39 -9.85 -5.53 0.85
C ASN A 39 -9.18 -6.90 0.67
N TYR A 40 -7.90 -6.91 0.32
CA TYR A 40 -7.13 -8.14 0.13
C TYR A 40 -7.08 -8.96 1.43
N LEU A 41 -6.80 -8.32 2.57
CA LEU A 41 -6.82 -8.96 3.88
C LEU A 41 -8.21 -9.50 4.24
N ALA A 42 -9.27 -8.77 3.88
CA ALA A 42 -10.64 -9.22 4.11
C ALA A 42 -10.97 -10.49 3.31
N GLU A 43 -10.48 -10.61 2.08
CA GLU A 43 -10.61 -11.82 1.24
C GLU A 43 -9.77 -12.99 1.78
N GLN A 44 -8.60 -12.70 2.35
CA GLN A 44 -7.84 -13.67 3.15
C GLN A 44 -8.53 -14.03 4.47
N LYS A 45 -9.67 -13.39 4.81
CA LYS A 45 -10.41 -13.55 6.07
C LYS A 45 -9.61 -13.17 7.31
N ILE A 46 -8.62 -12.28 7.15
CA ILE A 46 -7.76 -11.80 8.22
C ILE A 46 -8.42 -10.61 8.91
N LYS A 47 -8.50 -10.67 10.24
CA LYS A 47 -9.01 -9.57 11.06
C LYS A 47 -7.86 -8.69 11.54
N SER A 48 -8.11 -7.40 11.70
CA SER A 48 -7.12 -6.46 12.24
C SER A 48 -6.56 -6.85 13.61
N SER A 49 -7.32 -7.63 14.40
CA SER A 49 -6.85 -8.15 15.69
C SER A 49 -5.70 -9.15 15.59
N GLN A 50 -5.52 -9.78 14.43
CA GLN A 50 -4.42 -10.72 14.14
C GLN A 50 -3.15 -10.00 13.69
N ILE A 51 -3.24 -8.71 13.34
CA ILE A 51 -2.09 -7.89 12.94
C ILE A 51 -1.36 -7.43 14.20
N GLU A 52 -0.06 -7.69 14.24
CA GLU A 52 0.83 -7.14 15.27
C GLU A 52 1.34 -5.77 14.86
N THR A 53 1.92 -5.68 13.65
CA THR A 53 2.48 -4.44 13.11
C THR A 53 2.04 -4.25 11.66
N ARG A 54 1.72 -3.02 11.29
CA ARG A 54 1.44 -2.60 9.91
C ARG A 54 2.15 -1.29 9.60
N VAL A 55 2.93 -1.27 8.54
CA VAL A 55 3.66 -0.08 8.09
C VAL A 55 3.46 0.09 6.59
N ILE A 56 2.88 1.22 6.17
CA ILE A 56 2.73 1.59 4.77
C ILE A 56 3.75 2.66 4.39
N LYS A 57 4.49 2.43 3.31
CA LYS A 57 5.49 3.34 2.75
C LYS A 57 5.28 3.50 1.26
N LYS A 58 5.55 4.69 0.74
CA LYS A 58 5.61 4.90 -0.71
C LYS A 58 6.87 4.22 -1.25
N ASP A 59 6.71 3.39 -2.27
CA ASP A 59 7.88 2.86 -2.99
C ASP A 59 8.27 3.88 -4.07
N TRP A 60 9.39 4.57 -3.82
CA TRP A 60 9.92 5.59 -4.71
C TRP A 60 10.68 5.02 -5.91
N LYS A 61 11.09 3.75 -5.86
CA LYS A 61 11.85 3.11 -6.94
C LYS A 61 10.91 2.52 -7.98
N MET A 62 9.94 1.72 -7.54
CA MET A 62 9.03 1.02 -8.45
C MET A 62 7.75 1.79 -8.72
N GLY A 63 7.40 2.76 -7.87
CA GLY A 63 6.06 3.37 -7.87
C GLY A 63 5.13 2.62 -6.91
N GLY A 64 3.94 3.17 -6.67
CA GLY A 64 2.97 2.55 -5.77
C GLY A 64 3.31 2.66 -4.27
N TYR A 65 2.84 1.69 -3.50
CA TYR A 65 2.96 1.65 -2.03
C TYR A 65 3.23 0.23 -1.54
N LEU A 66 4.18 0.12 -0.61
CA LEU A 66 4.51 -1.10 0.09
C LEU A 66 3.86 -1.08 1.46
N THR A 67 3.01 -2.07 1.75
CA THR A 67 2.48 -2.30 3.10
C THR A 67 3.11 -3.54 3.71
N THR A 68 3.98 -3.35 4.70
CA THR A 68 4.58 -4.45 5.47
C THR A 68 3.71 -4.77 6.68
N ILE A 69 3.37 -6.05 6.83
CA ILE A 69 2.55 -6.57 7.94
C ILE A 69 3.30 -7.71 8.62
N VAL A 70 3.27 -7.71 9.96
CA VAL A 70 3.66 -8.84 10.79
C VAL A 70 2.41 -9.32 11.52
N PHE A 71 2.11 -10.60 11.40
CA PHE A 71 0.94 -11.21 12.04
C PHE A 71 1.33 -11.86 13.37
N LYS A 72 0.42 -11.81 14.35
CA LYS A 72 0.64 -12.38 15.68
C LYS A 72 0.80 -13.89 15.67
N ASP A 73 0.11 -14.56 14.74
CA ASP A 73 0.19 -16.01 14.57
C ASP A 73 1.36 -16.41 13.67
N ASP A 74 2.08 -15.47 13.07
CA ASP A 74 3.20 -15.73 12.16
C ASP A 74 4.28 -14.63 12.24
N SER A 75 4.79 -14.38 13.46
CA SER A 75 5.64 -13.23 13.76
C SER A 75 7.06 -13.33 13.17
N ASP A 76 7.47 -14.52 12.74
CA ASP A 76 8.76 -14.76 12.08
C ASP A 76 8.78 -14.24 10.64
N LEU A 77 7.59 -14.02 10.05
CA LEU A 77 7.45 -13.59 8.67
C LEU A 77 7.05 -12.12 8.56
N LYS A 78 7.67 -11.43 7.61
CA LYS A 78 7.27 -10.10 7.17
C LYS A 78 6.54 -10.23 5.85
N TYR A 79 5.24 -9.96 5.88
CA TYR A 79 4.39 -9.97 4.69
C TYR A 79 4.43 -8.59 4.05
N GLU A 80 4.77 -8.55 2.77
CA GLU A 80 4.88 -7.36 1.96
C GLU A 80 3.77 -7.38 0.90
N TYR A 81 2.78 -6.51 1.10
CA TYR A 81 1.69 -6.26 0.16
C TYR A 81 2.10 -5.07 -0.72
N VAL A 82 2.59 -5.38 -1.93
CA VAL A 82 3.03 -4.39 -2.91
C VAL A 82 1.83 -3.94 -3.74
N TYR A 83 1.35 -2.74 -3.51
CA TYR A 83 0.25 -2.14 -4.29
C TYR A 83 0.80 -1.30 -5.43
N ASP A 84 0.37 -1.62 -6.65
CA ASP A 84 0.63 -0.82 -7.85
C ASP A 84 -0.53 -0.93 -8.84
N GLU A 85 -1.19 0.19 -9.17
CA GLU A 85 -2.35 0.24 -10.08
C GLU A 85 -2.12 -0.43 -11.45
N ARG A 86 -0.86 -0.65 -11.85
CA ARG A 86 -0.51 -1.32 -13.11
C ARG A 86 -0.58 -2.84 -13.02
N TYR A 87 -0.66 -3.42 -11.83
CA TYR A 87 -0.77 -4.87 -11.65
C TYR A 87 -2.16 -5.37 -12.02
N GLU A 88 -2.21 -6.43 -12.81
CA GLU A 88 -3.46 -7.15 -13.15
C GLU A 88 -3.82 -8.21 -12.09
N TYR A 89 -3.21 -8.12 -10.90
CA TYR A 89 -3.49 -8.98 -9.77
C TYR A 89 -4.73 -8.50 -8.97
N PRO A 90 -5.36 -9.37 -8.16
CA PRO A 90 -6.45 -8.99 -7.27
C PRO A 90 -6.09 -7.75 -6.43
N HIS A 91 -6.97 -6.75 -6.46
CA HIS A 91 -6.77 -5.45 -5.79
C HIS A 91 -5.49 -4.72 -6.17
N HIS A 92 -4.87 -5.05 -7.30
CA HIS A 92 -3.58 -4.52 -7.74
C HIS A 92 -2.44 -4.78 -6.74
N ILE A 93 -2.53 -5.90 -6.01
CA ILE A 93 -1.58 -6.28 -4.97
C ILE A 93 -0.77 -7.48 -5.42
N TYR A 94 0.53 -7.41 -5.18
CA TYR A 94 1.43 -8.55 -5.22
C TYR A 94 1.91 -8.85 -3.79
N LEU A 95 1.63 -10.04 -3.30
CA LEU A 95 2.03 -10.49 -1.96
C LEU A 95 3.35 -11.26 -2.00
N ILE A 96 4.28 -10.92 -1.11
CA ILE A 96 5.51 -11.66 -0.85
C ILE A 96 5.69 -11.77 0.67
N ALA A 97 6.19 -12.89 1.18
CA ALA A 97 6.65 -12.97 2.57
C ALA A 97 8.17 -13.16 2.64
N PHE A 98 8.80 -12.57 3.66
CA PHE A 98 10.23 -12.69 3.93
C PHE A 98 10.49 -13.27 5.31
N LYS A 99 11.45 -14.19 5.37
CA LYS A 99 12.07 -14.69 6.60
C LYS A 99 13.57 -14.45 6.52
N ASP A 100 14.14 -13.71 7.47
CA ASP A 100 15.59 -13.43 7.54
C ASP A 100 16.19 -12.89 6.23
N GLY A 101 15.41 -12.14 5.44
CA GLY A 101 15.82 -11.57 4.16
C GLY A 101 15.60 -12.47 2.93
N SER A 102 15.14 -13.71 3.13
CA SER A 102 14.81 -14.66 2.06
C SER A 102 13.30 -14.68 1.81
N SER A 103 12.89 -14.59 0.55
CA SER A 103 11.48 -14.78 0.16
C SER A 103 11.02 -16.19 0.48
N GLN A 104 9.79 -16.32 0.96
CA GLN A 104 9.15 -17.60 1.25
C GLN A 104 8.18 -17.97 0.13
N GLU A 105 8.01 -19.27 -0.09
CA GLU A 105 6.94 -19.79 -0.95
C GLU A 105 5.59 -19.75 -0.23
N ASP A 106 4.49 -19.73 -0.99
CA ASP A 106 3.14 -19.67 -0.44
C ASP A 106 2.82 -20.84 0.52
N ASN A 107 3.40 -22.03 0.30
CA ASN A 107 3.23 -23.19 1.19
C ASN A 107 3.93 -23.03 2.55
N GLN A 108 4.82 -22.06 2.69
CA GLN A 108 5.55 -21.73 3.93
C GLN A 108 4.88 -20.57 4.70
N MET A 109 3.86 -19.94 4.11
CA MET A 109 3.13 -18.81 4.68
C MET A 109 1.83 -19.29 5.34
N LYS A 110 1.51 -18.78 6.53
CA LYS A 110 0.19 -19.00 7.13
C LYS A 110 -0.92 -18.23 6.42
N HIS A 111 -0.56 -17.11 5.80
CA HIS A 111 -1.47 -16.23 5.07
C HIS A 111 -1.04 -16.10 3.60
N PRO A 112 -1.17 -17.18 2.79
CA PRO A 112 -0.67 -17.23 1.41
C PRO A 112 -1.44 -16.29 0.47
N SER A 113 -0.93 -16.13 -0.75
CA SER A 113 -1.56 -15.30 -1.77
C SER A 113 -2.98 -15.77 -2.11
N LEU A 114 -3.83 -14.85 -2.57
CA LEU A 114 -5.15 -15.23 -3.07
C LEU A 114 -5.00 -16.16 -4.28
N GLN A 115 -5.90 -17.15 -4.39
CA GLN A 115 -5.85 -18.14 -5.47
C GLN A 115 -5.87 -17.47 -6.86
N GLU A 116 -6.68 -16.42 -7.03
CA GLU A 116 -6.74 -15.65 -8.27
C GLU A 116 -5.39 -15.00 -8.62
N GLN A 117 -4.64 -14.50 -7.61
CA GLN A 117 -3.28 -13.98 -7.84
C GLN A 117 -2.35 -15.09 -8.35
N LEU A 118 -2.42 -16.29 -7.77
CA LEU A 118 -1.61 -17.44 -8.19
C LEU A 118 -1.95 -17.88 -9.62
N GLU A 119 -3.22 -17.85 -9.99
CA GLU A 119 -3.67 -18.15 -11.36
C GLU A 119 -3.13 -17.13 -12.37
N GLU A 120 -3.20 -15.83 -12.07
CA GLU A 120 -2.64 -14.78 -12.92
C GLU A 120 -1.11 -14.88 -13.05
N MET A 121 -0.40 -15.18 -11.95
CA MET A 121 1.05 -15.42 -11.98
C MET A 121 1.43 -16.61 -12.87
N ASN A 122 0.58 -17.64 -12.95
CA ASN A 122 0.83 -18.82 -13.77
C ASN A 122 0.50 -18.61 -15.25
N LYS A 123 -0.45 -17.72 -15.59
CA LYS A 123 -0.74 -17.35 -16.99
C LYS A 123 0.39 -16.54 -17.64
N SER A 124 1.16 -15.80 -16.83
CA SER A 124 2.26 -14.96 -17.29
C SER A 124 3.60 -15.71 -17.49
N LYS A 125 3.65 -17.03 -17.21
CA LYS A 125 4.83 -17.89 -17.43
C LYS A 125 4.75 -18.62 -18.77
#